data_AF-A0A7C7DVA5-F1
#
_entry.id   AF-A0A7C7DVA5-F1
#
_cell.length_a   1.000
_cell.length_b   1.000
_cell.length_c   1.000
_cell.angle_alpha   90.00
_cell.angle_beta   90.00
_cell.angle_gamma   90.00
#
_symmetry.space_group_name_H-M   'P 1'
#
loop_
_entity.id
_entity.type
_entity.pdbx_description
1 polymer ?
#
loop_
_entity_poly.entity_id
_entity_poly.type
_entity_poly.pdbx_seq_one_letter_code
_entity_poly.pdbx_strand_id
1 'polypeptide(L)'
;MKVTNDVTRQVIQSYVDQVRRRRPGEGPAAESPSSGGDSLVLSSRAREFSRVKAMVDNVPDIREDKVNTIRARIAAGLYDVGGKRIAEKLLGEKVSREA
;
A
#
# COMPACT_ATOMS: atom_id res chain seq x y z
N MET A 1 2.05 9.00 0.51
CA MET A 1 1.31 9.34 -0.73
C MET A 1 0.25 8.28 -0.93
N LYS A 2 -1.03 8.57 -0.62
CA LYS A 2 -2.14 7.63 -0.81
C LYS A 2 -2.48 7.66 -2.31
N VAL A 3 -2.15 6.61 -3.06
CA VAL A 3 -2.67 6.49 -4.43
C VAL A 3 -4.11 6.00 -4.28
N THR A 4 -5.03 6.96 -4.34
CA THR A 4 -6.44 6.81 -4.01
C THR A 4 -7.14 5.95 -5.05
N ASN A 5 -7.45 4.71 -4.68
CA ASN A 5 -8.26 3.77 -5.48
C ASN A 5 -9.75 4.18 -5.56
N ASP A 6 -10.14 5.24 -4.84
CA ASP A 6 -11.52 5.74 -4.81
C ASP A 6 -11.91 6.46 -6.10
N VAL A 7 -10.97 7.12 -6.79
CA VAL A 7 -11.26 7.80 -8.06
C VAL A 7 -11.60 6.77 -9.13
N THR A 8 -10.84 5.67 -9.20
CA THR A 8 -11.10 4.56 -10.12
C THR A 8 -12.46 3.92 -9.83
N ARG A 9 -12.81 3.76 -8.54
CA ARG A 9 -14.11 3.24 -8.11
C ARG A 9 -15.25 4.19 -8.47
N GLN A 10 -15.09 5.50 -8.29
CA GLN A 10 -16.09 6.52 -8.63
C GLN A 10 -16.34 6.61 -10.14
N VAL A 11 -15.29 6.53 -10.95
CA VAL A 11 -15.42 6.56 -12.42
C VAL A 11 -16.11 5.31 -12.94
N ILE A 12 -15.82 4.14 -12.36
CA ILE A 12 -16.52 2.89 -12.69
C ILE A 12 -17.98 2.98 -12.25
N GLN A 13 -18.25 3.49 -11.04
CA GLN A 13 -19.61 3.62 -10.52
C GLN A 13 -20.48 4.55 -11.37
N SER A 14 -19.95 5.70 -11.79
CA SER A 14 -20.68 6.66 -12.61
C SER A 14 -20.97 6.12 -14.02
N TYR A 15 -20.06 5.31 -14.58
CA TYR A 15 -20.28 4.62 -15.85
C TYR A 15 -21.42 3.60 -15.76
N VAL A 16 -21.44 2.78 -14.71
CA VAL A 16 -22.52 1.80 -14.48
C VAL A 16 -23.88 2.50 -14.27
N ASP A 17 -23.91 3.60 -13.51
CA ASP A 17 -25.13 4.38 -13.31
C ASP A 17 -25.64 5.04 -14.60
N GLN A 18 -24.75 5.50 -15.48
CA GLN A 18 -25.12 6.06 -16.79
C GLN A 18 -25.72 5.01 -17.73
N VAL A 19 -25.17 3.79 -17.73
CA VAL A 19 -25.69 2.68 -18.55
C VAL A 19 -27.06 2.23 -18.04
N ARG A 20 -27.25 2.21 -16.71
CA ARG A 20 -28.55 1.87 -16.10
C ARG A 20 -29.64 2.89 -16.43
N ARG A 21 -29.28 4.17 -16.58
CA ARG A 21 -30.22 5.25 -16.97
C ARG A 21 -30.53 5.32 -18.46
N ARG A 22 -29.76 4.63 -19.32
CA ARG A 22 -29.93 4.66 -20.78
C ARG A 22 -30.89 3.62 -21.35
N ARG A 23 -31.50 2.73 -20.55
CA ARG A 23 -32.58 1.84 -21.04
C ARG A 23 -33.88 2.65 -21.15
N PRO A 24 -34.41 2.93 -22.35
CA PRO A 24 -35.72 3.54 -22.54
C PRO A 24 -36.77 2.42 -22.70
N GLY A 25 -37.71 2.34 -21.77
CA GLY A 25 -38.86 1.44 -21.82
C GLY A 25 -38.73 0.24 -20.89
N GLU A 26 -39.37 0.32 -19.72
CA GLU A 26 -40.47 -0.56 -19.32
C GLU A 26 -41.00 -0.09 -17.95
N GLY A 27 -42.31 0.14 -17.85
CA GLY A 27 -43.03 0.36 -16.59
C GLY A 27 -43.19 -0.95 -15.79
N PRO A 28 -43.84 -0.92 -14.62
CA PRO A 28 -43.51 -1.78 -13.50
C PRO A 28 -44.11 -3.18 -13.62
N ALA A 29 -43.26 -4.18 -13.84
CA ALA A 29 -43.56 -5.57 -13.52
C ALA A 29 -42.50 -6.09 -12.57
N ALA A 30 -42.95 -6.54 -11.41
CA ALA A 30 -42.15 -7.19 -10.39
C ALA A 30 -41.65 -8.54 -10.93
N GLU A 31 -40.53 -8.53 -11.65
CA GLU A 31 -39.75 -9.72 -11.93
C GLU A 31 -38.53 -9.71 -11.00
N SER A 32 -38.43 -10.80 -10.24
CA SER A 32 -37.33 -11.11 -9.33
C SER A 32 -35.99 -10.73 -9.96
N PRO A 33 -35.06 -10.07 -9.22
CA PRO A 33 -33.77 -9.76 -9.79
C PRO A 33 -33.07 -11.08 -10.07
N SER A 34 -33.09 -11.50 -11.33
CA SER A 34 -32.17 -12.50 -11.83
C SER A 34 -30.80 -12.01 -11.40
N SER A 35 -30.17 -12.78 -10.53
CA SER A 35 -28.92 -12.45 -9.85
C SER A 35 -27.73 -12.54 -10.81
N GLY A 36 -27.87 -11.99 -12.02
CA GLY A 36 -26.77 -11.67 -12.92
C GLY A 36 -26.06 -10.43 -12.39
N GLY A 37 -25.53 -10.52 -11.18
CA GLY A 37 -24.62 -9.51 -10.65
C GLY A 37 -23.35 -9.52 -11.48
N ASP A 38 -22.82 -8.33 -11.78
CA ASP A 38 -21.49 -8.19 -12.35
C ASP A 38 -20.48 -8.98 -11.51
N SER A 39 -19.78 -9.91 -12.15
CA SER A 39 -18.76 -10.72 -11.49
C SER A 39 -17.44 -9.95 -11.50
N LEU A 40 -17.03 -9.49 -10.31
CA LEU A 40 -15.74 -8.83 -10.13
C LEU A 40 -14.62 -9.88 -10.04
N VAL A 41 -13.91 -10.12 -11.14
CA VAL A 41 -12.73 -11.01 -11.14
C VAL A 41 -11.45 -10.20 -10.95
N LEU A 42 -10.89 -10.23 -9.73
CA LEU A 42 -9.55 -9.69 -9.48
C LEU A 42 -8.48 -10.60 -10.09
N SER A 43 -7.53 -9.99 -10.81
CA SER A 43 -6.34 -10.69 -11.32
C SER A 43 -5.59 -11.36 -10.17
N SER A 44 -4.93 -12.48 -10.45
CA SER A 44 -4.11 -13.22 -9.47
C SER A 44 -3.06 -12.32 -8.82
N ARG A 45 -2.38 -11.50 -9.63
CA ARG A 45 -1.37 -10.54 -9.19
C ARG A 45 -1.91 -9.47 -8.25
N ALA A 46 -3.13 -8.97 -8.49
CA ALA A 46 -3.76 -8.00 -7.59
C ALA A 46 -4.07 -8.61 -6.22
N ARG A 47 -4.57 -9.85 -6.20
CA ARG A 47 -4.81 -10.59 -4.95
C ARG A 47 -3.51 -10.85 -4.17
N GLU A 48 -2.44 -11.22 -4.87
CA GLU A 48 -1.11 -11.39 -4.25
C GLU A 48 -0.59 -10.08 -3.66
N PHE A 49 -0.70 -8.98 -4.40
CA PHE A 49 -0.26 -7.67 -3.93
C PHE A 49 -1.04 -7.22 -2.69
N SER A 50 -2.36 -7.39 -2.66
CA SER A 50 -3.17 -7.09 -1.48
C SER A 50 -2.77 -7.92 -0.26
N ARG A 51 -2.44 -9.20 -0.45
CA ARG A 51 -1.94 -10.07 0.64
C ARG A 51 -0.59 -9.59 1.17
N VAL A 52 0.37 -9.34 0.28
CA VAL A 52 1.71 -8.86 0.68
C VAL A 52 1.60 -7.49 1.36
N LYS A 53 0.78 -6.59 0.83
CA LYS A 53 0.55 -5.28 1.43
C LYS A 53 -0.01 -5.40 2.86
N ALA A 54 -1.03 -6.24 3.05
CA ALA A 54 -1.58 -6.47 4.39
C ALA A 54 -0.53 -7.04 5.35
N MET A 55 0.35 -7.93 4.89
CA MET A 55 1.44 -8.45 5.73
C MET A 55 2.46 -7.36 6.10
N VAL A 56 2.83 -6.50 5.16
CA VAL A 56 3.77 -5.40 5.40
C VAL A 56 3.17 -4.35 6.33
N ASP A 57 1.88 -4.04 6.19
CA ASP A 57 1.19 -3.07 7.04
C ASP A 57 1.05 -3.56 8.50
N ASN A 58 1.18 -4.88 8.75
CA ASN A 58 1.19 -5.47 10.10
C ASN A 58 2.59 -5.51 10.74
N VAL A 59 3.64 -5.11 10.01
CA VAL A 59 4.99 -5.06 10.57
C VAL A 59 5.08 -3.84 11.49
N PRO A 60 5.60 -3.99 12.73
CA PRO A 60 5.75 -2.87 13.64
C PRO A 60 6.71 -1.81 13.06
N ASP A 61 6.35 -0.54 13.23
CA ASP A 61 7.18 0.60 12.81
C ASP A 61 8.56 0.58 13.50
N ILE A 62 8.61 0.04 14.72
CA ILE A 62 9.82 -0.02 15.54
C ILE A 62 10.30 -1.47 15.63
N ARG A 63 11.56 -1.69 15.23
CA ARG A 63 12.28 -2.95 15.41
C ARG A 63 12.97 -2.98 16.76
N GLU A 64 12.22 -3.35 17.80
CA GLU A 64 12.71 -3.35 19.19
C GLU A 64 13.95 -4.21 19.39
N ASP A 65 14.06 -5.35 18.69
CA ASP A 65 15.22 -6.23 18.67
C ASP A 65 16.52 -5.49 18.33
N LYS A 66 16.49 -4.66 17.28
CA LYS A 66 17.65 -3.86 16.85
C LYS A 66 17.96 -2.76 17.84
N VAL A 67 16.93 -2.09 18.34
CA VAL A 67 17.10 -1.01 19.32
C VAL A 67 17.74 -1.56 20.59
N ASN A 68 17.26 -2.68 21.12
CA ASN A 68 17.78 -3.29 22.32
C ASN A 68 19.21 -3.79 22.14
N THR A 69 19.53 -4.39 20.99
CA THR A 69 20.90 -4.79 20.65
C THR A 69 21.86 -3.61 20.64
N ILE A 70 21.47 -2.49 20.03
CA ILE A 70 22.30 -1.28 19.97
C ILE A 70 22.44 -0.68 21.37
N ARG A 71 21.35 -0.57 22.15
CA ARG A 71 21.39 -0.09 23.54
C ARG A 71 22.35 -0.91 24.39
N ALA A 72 22.32 -2.24 24.29
CA ALA A 72 23.22 -3.11 25.02
C ALA A 72 24.69 -2.87 24.66
N ARG A 73 25.00 -2.70 23.37
CA ARG A 73 26.35 -2.36 22.91
C ARG A 73 26.84 -1.01 23.40
N ILE A 74 25.95 -0.01 23.47
CA ILE A 74 26.26 1.30 24.03
C ILE A 74 26.57 1.17 25.53
N ALA A 75 25.71 0.47 26.28
CA ALA A 75 25.91 0.27 27.72
C ALA A 75 27.21 -0.50 28.04
N ALA A 76 27.59 -1.46 27.18
CA ALA A 76 28.85 -2.19 27.30
C ALA A 76 30.09 -1.40 26.86
N GLY A 77 29.93 -0.18 26.33
CA GLY A 77 31.04 0.59 25.75
C GLY A 77 31.58 0.02 24.43
N LEU A 78 30.91 -0.95 23.82
CA LEU A 78 31.29 -1.64 22.58
C LEU A 78 30.63 -1.03 21.33
N TYR A 79 30.06 0.16 21.48
CA TYR A 79 29.48 0.91 20.39
C TYR A 79 30.51 1.88 19.84
N ASP A 80 31.30 1.40 18.88
CA ASP A 80 32.24 2.21 18.12
C ASP A 80 31.67 2.57 16.75
N VAL A 81 31.66 3.86 16.43
CA VAL A 81 31.26 4.39 15.14
C VAL A 81 32.47 5.10 14.54
N GLY A 82 33.11 4.46 13.56
CA GLY A 82 34.28 5.03 12.90
C GLY A 82 33.98 6.42 12.31
N GLY A 83 34.90 7.37 12.51
CA GLY A 83 34.72 8.78 12.13
C GLY A 83 34.36 9.01 10.65
N LYS A 84 34.84 8.13 9.75
CA LYS A 84 34.45 8.12 8.33
C LYS A 84 32.94 7.96 8.15
N ARG A 85 32.31 7.03 8.88
CA ARG A 85 30.88 6.76 8.81
C ARG A 85 30.05 7.94 9.32
N ILE A 86 30.58 8.67 10.29
CA ILE A 86 29.96 9.91 10.79
C ILE A 86 30.04 10.99 9.72
N ALA A 87 31.22 11.21 9.14
CA ALA A 87 31.43 12.18 8.06
C ALA A 87 30.55 11.89 6.84
N GLU A 88 30.43 10.63 6.41
CA GLU A 88 29.52 10.20 5.33
C GLU A 88 28.05 10.53 5.63
N LYS A 89 27.61 10.35 6.89
CA LYS A 89 26.23 10.69 7.28
C LYS A 89 26.00 12.19 7.40
N LEU A 90 27.01 12.97 7.79
CA LEU A 90 26.94 14.44 7.85
C LEU A 90 26.90 15.06 6.44
N LEU A 91 27.72 14.56 5.51
CA LEU A 91 27.76 15.06 4.13
C LEU A 91 26.55 14.62 3.29
N GLY A 92 25.77 13.67 3.82
CA GLY A 92 24.66 13.04 3.13
C GLY A 92 25.16 12.02 2.10
N GLU A 93 24.48 10.87 2.02
CA GLU A 93 24.79 9.75 1.11
C GLU A 93 24.90 10.13 -0.39
N LYS A 94 24.50 11.36 -0.75
CA LYS A 94 24.53 11.90 -2.10
C LYS A 94 25.94 12.25 -2.58
N VAL A 95 26.84 12.65 -1.69
CA VAL A 95 28.22 13.06 -2.08
C VAL A 95 29.15 11.85 -2.24
N SER A 96 28.89 10.75 -1.54
CA SER A 96 29.73 9.53 -1.55
C SER A 96 29.55 8.62 -2.78
N ARG A 97 28.69 8.97 -3.74
CA ARG A 97 28.42 8.15 -4.94
C ARG A 97 29.07 8.68 -6.23
N GLU A 98 29.86 9.76 -6.14
CA GLU A 98 30.47 10.44 -7.30
C GLU A 98 32.02 10.35 -7.35
N ALA A 99 32.64 9.41 -6.62
CA ALA A 99 34.09 9.18 -6.68
C ALA A 99 34.43 7.72 -6.98
#